data_AF-A0A6P0LCI7-F1
#
_entry.id   AF-A0A6P0LCI7-F1
#
_cell.length_a   1.000
_cell.length_b   1.000
_cell.length_c   1.000
_cell.angle_alpha   90.00
_cell.angle_beta   90.00
_cell.angle_gamma   90.00
#
_symmetry.space_group_name_H-M   'P 1'
#
loop_
_entity.id
_entity.type
_entity.pdbx_description
1 polymer ?
#
loop_
_entity_poly.entity_id
_entity_poly.type
_entity_poly.pdbx_seq_one_letter_code
_entity_poly.pdbx_strand_id
1 'polypeptide(L)'
;SDLIELWNNNNNFFAATWISNGNGGFSLGSNTEVGDFRDDTDYLVADVNGDGDSDLIEVWNDNNNFFAATWISNGSGGFSLGSNTQVGDFRNDTDYLVTDLNGDNQSDLVELWNNNNNFFATSWLSI
;
A
#
# COMPACT_ATOMS: atom_id res chain seq x y z
N SER A 1 8.22 15.52 5.25
CA SER A 1 7.44 14.31 4.98
C SER A 1 6.16 14.39 5.77
N ASP A 2 5.07 13.99 5.15
CA ASP A 2 3.75 13.92 5.77
C ASP A 2 3.64 12.63 6.62
N LEU A 3 2.51 12.45 7.30
CA LEU A 3 2.20 11.21 8.03
C LEU A 3 0.89 10.62 7.53
N ILE A 4 0.80 9.29 7.57
CA ILE A 4 -0.45 8.55 7.34
C ILE A 4 -0.76 7.78 8.62
N GLU A 5 -1.97 7.97 9.12
CA GLU A 5 -2.52 7.21 10.23
C GLU A 5 -3.56 6.24 9.69
N LEU A 6 -3.39 4.95 9.98
CA LEU A 6 -4.34 3.90 9.63
C LEU A 6 -5.05 3.40 10.88
N TRP A 7 -6.37 3.30 10.82
CA TRP A 7 -7.16 2.73 11.91
C TRP A 7 -8.40 2.01 11.39
N ASN A 8 -8.92 1.10 12.18
CA ASN A 8 -10.17 0.43 11.89
C ASN A 8 -11.35 1.10 12.61
N ASN A 9 -12.50 1.16 11.95
CA ASN A 9 -13.75 1.60 12.56
C ASN A 9 -14.91 0.83 11.92
N ASN A 10 -15.66 0.07 12.72
CA ASN A 10 -16.80 -0.75 12.27
C ASN A 10 -16.50 -1.65 11.06
N ASN A 11 -15.36 -2.35 11.08
CA ASN A 11 -14.87 -3.24 10.01
C ASN A 11 -14.41 -2.55 8.72
N ASN A 12 -14.19 -1.24 8.72
CA ASN A 12 -13.55 -0.53 7.61
C ASN A 12 -12.20 0.02 8.07
N PHE A 13 -11.20 0.02 7.18
CA PHE A 13 -9.96 0.76 7.38
C PHE A 13 -10.10 2.19 6.89
N PHE A 14 -9.50 3.12 7.63
CA PHE A 14 -9.43 4.52 7.30
C PHE A 14 -7.98 4.99 7.27
N ALA A 15 -7.66 5.87 6.33
CA ALA A 15 -6.38 6.57 6.22
C ALA A 15 -6.58 8.07 6.42
N ALA A 16 -5.98 8.62 7.47
CA ALA A 16 -5.85 10.06 7.66
C ALA A 16 -4.47 10.51 7.21
N THR A 17 -4.44 11.45 6.28
CA THR A 17 -3.20 12.09 5.86
C THR A 17 -3.01 13.38 6.65
N TRP A 18 -1.88 13.47 7.34
CA TRP A 18 -1.46 14.61 8.13
C TRP A 18 -0.34 15.34 7.38
N ILE A 19 -0.66 16.52 6.83
CA ILE A 19 0.23 17.32 6.01
C ILE A 19 1.19 18.12 6.89
N SER A 20 2.48 17.96 6.64
CA SER A 20 3.55 18.64 7.36
C SER A 20 3.58 20.12 7.02
N ASN A 21 3.77 20.97 8.02
CA ASN A 21 4.01 22.40 7.83
C ASN A 21 5.51 22.75 7.67
N GLY A 22 6.40 21.75 7.60
CA GLY A 22 7.85 21.92 7.50
C GLY A 22 8.56 22.33 8.79
N ASN A 23 7.82 22.66 9.85
CA ASN A 23 8.34 23.11 11.14
C ASN A 23 8.05 22.11 12.27
N GLY A 24 7.83 20.84 11.92
CA GLY A 24 7.53 19.75 12.86
C GLY A 24 6.06 19.66 13.32
N GLY A 25 5.17 20.50 12.77
CA GLY A 25 3.73 20.38 12.98
C GLY A 25 3.03 19.73 11.79
N PHE A 26 1.83 19.22 12.03
CA PHE A 26 0.99 18.59 11.02
C PHE A 26 -0.45 19.10 11.11
N SER A 27 -1.12 19.17 9.97
CA SER A 27 -2.54 19.50 9.86
C SER A 27 -3.26 18.37 9.14
N LEU A 28 -4.48 18.04 9.56
CA LEU A 28 -5.28 17.05 8.85
C LEU A 28 -5.59 17.53 7.42
N GLY A 29 -5.17 16.75 6.43
CA GLY A 29 -5.47 16.99 5.02
C GLY A 29 -6.80 16.34 4.63
N SER A 30 -6.86 15.01 4.72
CA SER A 30 -8.06 14.25 4.42
C SER A 30 -8.18 13.01 5.30
N ASN A 31 -9.39 12.45 5.34
CA ASN A 31 -9.68 11.14 5.89
C ASN A 31 -10.45 10.32 4.84
N THR A 32 -9.90 9.18 4.45
CA THR A 32 -10.43 8.33 3.37
C THR A 32 -10.68 6.93 3.90
N GLU A 33 -11.83 6.34 3.60
CA GLU A 33 -12.05 4.90 3.79
C GLU A 33 -11.25 4.14 2.73
N VAL A 34 -10.33 3.27 3.15
CA VAL A 34 -9.36 2.58 2.30
C VAL A 34 -9.58 1.07 2.28
N GLY A 35 -10.85 0.64 2.28
CA GLY A 35 -11.23 -0.77 2.17
C GLY A 35 -11.73 -1.37 3.49
N ASP A 36 -12.05 -2.66 3.45
CA ASP A 36 -12.52 -3.37 4.63
C ASP A 36 -11.35 -3.71 5.56
N PHE A 37 -11.62 -3.68 6.85
CA PHE A 37 -10.70 -4.22 7.85
C PHE A 37 -10.59 -5.74 7.73
N ARG A 38 -9.36 -6.23 7.55
CA ARG A 38 -8.99 -7.64 7.63
C ARG A 38 -7.73 -7.75 8.47
N ASP A 39 -7.63 -8.80 9.29
CA ASP A 39 -6.50 -8.97 10.22
C ASP A 39 -5.16 -9.12 9.48
N ASP A 40 -5.19 -9.69 8.26
CA ASP A 40 -4.02 -9.93 7.41
C ASP A 40 -3.86 -8.86 6.30
N THR A 41 -4.43 -7.66 6.47
CA THR A 41 -4.24 -6.55 5.52
C THR A 41 -3.01 -5.73 5.93
N ASP A 42 -2.11 -5.50 4.97
CA ASP A 42 -1.02 -4.54 5.08
C ASP A 42 -1.22 -3.38 4.09
N TYR A 43 -0.74 -2.19 4.46
CA TYR A 43 -0.64 -1.04 3.56
C TYR A 43 0.81 -0.59 3.42
N LEU A 44 1.25 -0.44 2.18
CA LEU A 44 2.55 0.12 1.82
C LEU A 44 2.35 1.51 1.22
N VAL A 45 3.37 2.36 1.32
CA VAL A 45 3.35 3.73 0.79
C VAL A 45 4.39 3.85 -0.31
N ALA A 46 3.96 4.21 -1.52
CA ALA A 46 4.85 4.36 -2.68
C ALA A 46 4.20 5.21 -3.78
N ASP A 47 4.99 5.83 -4.64
CA ASP A 47 4.47 6.47 -5.87
C ASP A 47 4.31 5.36 -6.94
N VAL A 48 3.09 4.85 -7.12
CA VAL A 48 2.84 3.69 -8.00
C VAL A 48 2.44 4.07 -9.42
N ASN A 49 2.21 5.37 -9.67
CA ASN A 49 1.80 5.90 -10.97
C ASN A 49 2.81 6.90 -11.57
N GLY A 50 3.88 7.22 -10.84
CA GLY A 50 4.98 8.10 -11.26
C GLY A 50 4.63 9.58 -11.30
N ASP A 51 3.57 10.02 -10.60
CA ASP A 51 3.12 11.42 -10.59
C ASP A 51 3.85 12.30 -9.55
N GLY A 52 4.66 11.68 -8.68
CA GLY A 52 5.44 12.32 -7.63
C GLY A 52 4.74 12.40 -6.27
N ASP A 53 3.46 12.02 -6.18
CA ASP A 53 2.74 11.88 -4.94
C ASP A 53 2.82 10.42 -4.43
N SER A 54 2.83 10.24 -3.10
CA SER A 54 2.79 8.90 -2.52
C SER A 54 1.37 8.36 -2.46
N ASP A 55 1.15 7.21 -3.07
CA ASP A 55 -0.06 6.39 -3.05
C ASP A 55 -0.01 5.35 -1.93
N LEU A 56 -1.10 4.56 -1.78
CA LEU A 56 -1.09 3.34 -0.97
C LEU A 56 -1.20 2.09 -1.84
N ILE A 57 -0.53 1.02 -1.42
CA ILE A 57 -0.77 -0.35 -1.89
C ILE A 57 -1.37 -1.13 -0.74
N GLU A 58 -2.62 -1.54 -0.86
CA GLU A 58 -3.30 -2.48 0.05
C GLU A 58 -2.99 -3.89 -0.42
N VAL A 59 -2.50 -4.75 0.47
CA VAL A 59 -2.31 -6.18 0.19
C VAL A 59 -3.00 -7.02 1.24
N TRP A 60 -3.68 -8.09 0.83
CA TRP A 60 -4.45 -8.92 1.75
C TRP A 60 -4.64 -10.36 1.26
N ASN A 61 -5.07 -11.20 2.21
CA ASN A 61 -5.53 -12.56 1.98
C ASN A 61 -7.05 -12.60 1.74
N ASP A 62 -7.48 -13.15 0.61
CA ASP A 62 -8.87 -13.54 0.38
C ASP A 62 -8.95 -15.04 0.04
N ASN A 63 -9.34 -15.85 1.03
CA ASN A 63 -9.49 -17.30 0.89
C ASN A 63 -8.23 -18.02 0.35
N ASN A 64 -7.05 -17.65 0.86
CA ASN A 64 -5.70 -18.10 0.43
C ASN A 64 -5.23 -17.55 -0.92
N ASN A 65 -5.95 -16.60 -1.51
CA ASN A 65 -5.48 -15.86 -2.67
C ASN A 65 -4.85 -14.55 -2.20
N PHE A 66 -3.69 -14.22 -2.75
CA PHE A 66 -3.03 -12.95 -2.50
C PHE A 66 -3.62 -11.89 -3.43
N PHE A 67 -4.15 -10.82 -2.84
CA PHE A 67 -4.66 -9.68 -3.56
C PHE A 67 -3.86 -8.42 -3.25
N ALA A 68 -3.76 -7.56 -4.26
CA ALA A 68 -3.22 -6.22 -4.12
C ALA A 68 -4.19 -5.21 -4.74
N ALA A 69 -4.32 -4.03 -4.15
CA ALA A 69 -5.05 -2.90 -4.68
C ALA A 69 -4.23 -1.62 -4.52
N THR A 70 -4.37 -0.70 -5.47
CA THR A 70 -3.78 0.62 -5.37
C THR A 70 -4.82 1.64 -4.92
N TRP A 71 -4.42 2.56 -4.05
CA TRP A 71 -5.20 3.71 -3.63
C TRP A 71 -4.45 4.95 -4.05
N ILE A 72 -4.91 5.58 -5.13
CA ILE A 72 -4.23 6.69 -5.79
C ILE A 72 -4.50 7.98 -5.05
N SER A 73 -3.43 8.68 -4.69
CA SER A 73 -3.44 9.98 -4.04
C SER A 73 -3.99 11.04 -4.97
N ASN A 74 -4.63 12.05 -4.41
CA ASN A 74 -5.04 13.25 -5.14
C ASN A 74 -4.10 14.45 -4.90
N GLY A 75 -2.92 14.23 -4.31
CA GLY A 75 -1.94 15.25 -3.94
C GLY A 75 -2.36 16.18 -2.79
N SER A 76 -3.58 16.02 -2.28
CA SER A 76 -4.14 16.79 -1.16
C SER A 76 -4.42 15.90 0.06
N GLY A 77 -3.85 14.69 0.07
CA GLY A 77 -3.93 13.71 1.15
C GLY A 77 -5.17 12.81 1.14
N GLY A 78 -6.05 12.94 0.14
CA GLY A 78 -7.14 11.97 -0.07
C GLY A 78 -6.73 10.88 -1.06
N PHE A 79 -7.36 9.70 -0.93
CA PHE A 79 -7.11 8.58 -1.82
C PHE A 79 -8.36 8.18 -2.60
N SER A 80 -8.18 7.53 -3.73
CA SER A 80 -9.25 6.90 -4.50
C SER A 80 -8.83 5.50 -4.90
N LEU A 81 -9.73 4.53 -4.74
CA LEU A 81 -9.47 3.16 -5.15
C LEU A 81 -9.15 3.12 -6.65
N GLY A 82 -7.97 2.61 -6.98
CA GLY A 82 -7.55 2.26 -8.33
C GLY A 82 -8.07 0.88 -8.72
N SER A 83 -7.18 0.02 -9.21
CA SER A 83 -7.51 -1.37 -9.54
C SER A 83 -7.10 -2.30 -8.40
N ASN A 84 -7.88 -3.36 -8.19
CA ASN A 84 -7.44 -4.51 -7.42
C ASN A 84 -7.22 -5.72 -8.32
N THR A 85 -6.32 -6.62 -7.92
CA THR A 85 -5.96 -7.79 -8.71
C THR A 85 -5.51 -8.91 -7.80
N GLN A 86 -5.93 -10.15 -8.12
CA GLN A 86 -5.32 -11.34 -7.54
C GLN A 86 -3.93 -11.49 -8.14
N VAL A 87 -2.91 -11.34 -7.29
CA VAL A 87 -1.49 -11.32 -7.67
C VAL A 87 -0.80 -12.66 -7.41
N GLY A 88 -1.46 -13.60 -6.72
CA GLY A 88 -0.98 -14.97 -6.58
C GLY A 88 -1.71 -15.76 -5.50
N ASP A 89 -1.00 -16.76 -4.96
CA ASP A 89 -1.38 -17.47 -3.75
C ASP A 89 -0.83 -16.75 -2.52
N PHE A 90 -1.64 -16.64 -1.46
CA PHE A 90 -1.22 -16.02 -0.21
C PHE A 90 -0.19 -16.88 0.52
N ARG A 91 0.79 -16.22 1.14
CA ARG A 91 1.81 -16.84 1.98
C ARG A 91 1.82 -16.15 3.33
N ASN A 92 2.00 -16.93 4.39
CA ASN A 92 2.23 -16.40 5.73
C ASN A 92 3.71 -16.02 5.91
N ASP A 93 3.99 -15.17 6.90
CA ASP A 93 5.35 -14.78 7.29
C ASP A 93 6.17 -14.20 6.13
N THR A 94 5.54 -13.33 5.33
CA THR A 94 6.17 -12.60 4.24
C THR A 94 6.49 -11.16 4.63
N ASP A 95 7.51 -10.59 4.00
CA ASP A 95 7.76 -9.15 4.02
C ASP A 95 7.40 -8.54 2.66
N TYR A 96 6.78 -7.37 2.65
CA TYR A 96 6.49 -6.63 1.43
C TYR A 96 7.39 -5.40 1.31
N LEU A 97 7.86 -5.13 0.10
CA LEU A 97 8.67 -3.97 -0.25
C LEU A 97 8.08 -3.28 -1.48
N VAL A 98 8.38 -2.00 -1.60
CA VAL A 98 7.98 -1.16 -2.73
C VAL A 98 9.19 -0.40 -3.27
N THR A 99 9.45 -0.51 -4.57
CA THR A 99 10.58 0.16 -5.22
C THR A 99 10.43 0.10 -6.74
N ASP A 100 10.97 1.08 -7.46
CA ASP A 100 11.09 1.02 -8.93
C ASP A 100 12.18 -0.01 -9.30
N LEU A 101 11.76 -1.22 -9.68
CA LEU A 101 12.66 -2.30 -10.09
C LEU A 101 13.05 -2.20 -11.56
N ASN A 102 12.20 -1.60 -12.38
CA ASN A 102 12.29 -1.68 -13.83
C ASN A 102 12.83 -0.38 -14.48
N GLY A 103 12.92 0.70 -13.72
CA GLY A 103 13.45 2.01 -14.12
C GLY A 103 12.45 2.90 -14.85
N ASP A 104 11.15 2.67 -14.70
CA ASP A 104 10.09 3.47 -15.33
C ASP A 104 9.63 4.67 -14.48
N ASN A 105 10.20 4.84 -13.29
CA ASN A 105 9.82 5.82 -12.27
C ASN A 105 8.46 5.55 -11.60
N GLN A 106 7.95 4.33 -11.69
CA GLN A 106 6.79 3.87 -10.93
C GLN A 106 7.25 2.80 -9.93
N SER A 107 6.65 2.78 -8.74
CA SER A 107 7.03 1.83 -7.70
C SER A 107 6.35 0.47 -7.93
N ASP A 108 7.18 -0.58 -8.00
CA ASP A 108 6.75 -1.97 -8.12
C ASP A 108 6.56 -2.62 -6.74
N LEU A 109 5.72 -3.66 -6.65
CA LEU A 109 5.53 -4.45 -5.43
C LEU A 109 6.46 -5.67 -5.43
N VAL A 110 7.10 -5.93 -4.28
CA VAL A 110 7.92 -7.12 -4.05
C VAL A 110 7.46 -7.84 -2.79
N GLU A 111 7.22 -9.15 -2.90
CA GLU A 111 7.00 -10.06 -1.78
C GLU A 111 8.27 -10.88 -1.56
N LEU A 112 8.82 -10.78 -0.35
CA LEU A 112 9.90 -11.65 0.13
C LEU A 112 9.30 -12.76 0.97
N TRP A 113 9.62 -14.01 0.63
CA TRP A 113 9.06 -15.18 1.30
C TRP A 113 10.10 -16.26 1.52
N ASN A 114 9.92 -17.02 2.61
CA ASN A 114 10.76 -18.16 2.93
C ASN A 114 10.08 -19.47 2.56
N ASN A 115 10.83 -20.39 1.97
CA ASN A 115 10.41 -21.77 1.83
C ASN A 115 11.57 -22.72 2.12
N ASN A 116 11.42 -23.47 3.22
CA ASN A 116 12.41 -24.43 3.70
C ASN A 116 13.83 -23.83 3.84
N ASN A 117 13.94 -22.67 4.50
CA ASN A 117 15.18 -21.91 4.71
C ASN A 117 15.80 -21.32 3.44
N ASN A 118 15.10 -21.32 2.32
CA ASN A 118 15.49 -20.57 1.14
C ASN A 118 14.62 -19.31 1.04
N PHE A 119 15.26 -18.18 0.79
CA PHE A 119 14.58 -16.90 0.57
C PHE A 119 14.32 -16.69 -0.92
N PHE A 120 13.10 -16.29 -1.24
CA PHE A 120 12.63 -16.00 -2.59
C PHE A 120 12.06 -14.59 -2.63
N ALA A 121 12.02 -14.02 -3.84
CA ALA A 121 11.35 -12.76 -4.12
C ALA A 121 10.39 -12.98 -5.30
N THR A 122 9.15 -12.55 -5.13
CA THR A 122 8.18 -12.41 -6.21
C THR A 122 7.96 -10.91 -6.44
N SER A 123 7.95 -10.45 -7.69
CA SER A 123 7.74 -9.03 -8.00
C SER A 123 6.62 -8.84 -9.01
N TRP A 124 5.82 -7.80 -8.82
CA TRP A 124 4.78 -7.36 -9.74
C TRP A 124 5.08 -5.94 -10.17
N LEU A 125 5.22 -5.75 -11.48
CA LEU A 125 5.53 -4.45 -12.05
C LEU A 125 4.27 -3.60 -12.14
N SER A 126 4.39 -2.31 -11.79
CA SER A 126 3.39 -1.31 -12.14
C SER A 126 3.28 -1.17 -13.67
N ILE A 127 2.10 -0.74 -14.14
CA ILE A 127 1.78 -0.62 -15.58
C ILE A 127 1.19 0.73 -15.93
#